data_AF-A0A3D0G803-F1
#
_entry.id   AF-A0A3D0G803-F1
#
_cell.length_a   1.000
_cell.length_b   1.000
_cell.length_c   1.000
_cell.angle_alpha   90.00
_cell.angle_beta   90.00
_cell.angle_gamma   90.00
#
_symmetry.space_group_name_H-M   'P 1'
#
loop_
_entity.id
_entity.type
_entity.pdbx_description
1 polymer ?
#
loop_
_entity_poly.entity_id
_entity_poly.type
_entity_poly.pdbx_seq_one_letter_code
_entity_poly.pdbx_strand_id
1 'polypeptide(L)'
;MKLRNIVIGAVAAAAIGGAVWVSVQPDVVPVDMVEVASGPMEVTVNADGRTEVRDVYDVAAPVAGKVARAPVPVGARVIGGETVVARIEPGEPAFLDERARAQADAAVAQAEAALALSRAQTAAAEADLNNAQRALNRVFDLNARGTAPDAQV
;
A
#
# COMPACT_ATOMS: atom_id res chain seq x y z
N MET A 1 -96.20 54.69 11.06
CA MET A 1 -94.85 54.83 10.45
C MET A 1 -94.94 54.30 9.02
N LYS A 2 -94.61 55.10 7.99
CA LYS A 2 -94.87 54.74 6.58
C LYS A 2 -94.04 53.49 6.20
N LEU A 3 -94.69 52.44 5.68
CA LEU A 3 -94.13 51.11 5.33
C LEU A 3 -92.77 51.18 4.60
N ARG A 4 -92.60 52.20 3.74
CA ARG A 4 -91.36 52.52 3.04
C ARG A 4 -90.13 52.61 3.95
N ASN A 5 -90.26 53.19 5.14
CA ASN A 5 -89.11 53.38 6.04
C ASN A 5 -88.71 52.07 6.75
N ILE A 6 -89.64 51.14 6.94
CA ILE A 6 -89.35 49.81 7.52
C ILE A 6 -88.61 48.95 6.50
N VAL A 7 -89.05 48.97 5.24
CA VAL A 7 -88.39 48.22 4.15
C VAL A 7 -86.96 48.73 3.92
N ILE A 8 -86.77 50.05 3.89
CA ILE A 8 -85.43 50.64 3.74
C ILE A 8 -84.54 50.27 4.94
N GLY A 9 -85.07 50.32 6.17
CA GLY A 9 -84.31 49.92 7.37
C GLY A 9 -83.90 48.45 7.36
N ALA A 10 -84.79 47.55 6.94
CA ALA A 10 -84.50 46.12 6.85
C ALA A 10 -83.44 45.81 5.77
N VAL A 11 -83.51 46.46 4.61
CA VAL A 11 -82.51 46.33 3.54
C VAL A 11 -81.15 46.86 3.99
N ALA A 12 -81.12 48.00 4.69
CA ALA A 12 -79.88 48.55 5.24
C ALA A 12 -79.26 47.62 6.29
N ALA A 13 -80.07 47.06 7.19
CA ALA A 13 -79.60 46.10 8.20
C ALA A 13 -79.08 44.80 7.57
N ALA A 14 -79.76 44.28 6.54
CA ALA A 14 -79.30 43.10 5.80
C ALA A 14 -78.00 43.37 5.02
N ALA A 15 -77.86 44.55 4.42
CA ALA A 15 -76.64 44.95 3.73
C ALA A 15 -75.45 45.07 4.70
N ILE A 16 -75.66 45.68 5.87
CA ILE A 16 -74.64 45.77 6.91
C ILE A 16 -74.29 44.38 7.44
N GLY A 17 -75.30 43.54 7.73
CA GLY A 17 -75.10 42.17 8.18
C GLY A 17 -74.31 41.32 7.17
N GLY A 18 -74.63 41.45 5.88
CA GLY A 18 -73.91 40.77 4.80
C GLY A 18 -72.47 41.25 4.64
N ALA A 19 -72.23 42.56 4.73
CA ALA A 19 -70.87 43.11 4.64
C ALA A 19 -69.98 42.67 5.81
N VAL A 20 -70.53 42.65 7.04
CA VAL A 20 -69.81 42.15 8.21
C VAL A 20 -69.52 40.65 8.07
N TRP A 21 -70.47 39.87 7.57
CA TRP A 21 -70.29 38.44 7.36
C TRP A 21 -69.15 38.12 6.38
N VAL A 22 -69.10 38.81 5.24
CA VAL A 22 -68.05 38.60 4.23
C VAL A 22 -66.69 39.09 4.73
N SER A 23 -66.64 40.20 5.46
CA SER A 23 -65.38 40.77 5.94
C SER A 23 -64.74 39.98 7.08
N VAL A 24 -65.51 39.19 7.84
CA VAL A 24 -64.99 38.36 8.94
C VAL A 24 -64.57 36.96 8.42
N GLN A 25 -64.86 36.65 7.15
CA GLN A 25 -64.46 35.37 6.59
C GLN A 25 -62.93 35.35 6.39
N PRO A 26 -62.23 34.34 6.92
CA PRO A 26 -60.77 34.28 6.82
C PRO A 26 -60.34 34.05 5.36
N ASP A 27 -59.37 34.84 4.90
CA ASP A 27 -58.80 34.70 3.57
C ASP A 27 -58.06 33.35 3.45
N VAL A 28 -58.54 32.50 2.53
CA VAL A 28 -57.92 31.20 2.25
C VAL A 28 -56.77 31.42 1.29
N VAL A 29 -55.54 31.23 1.76
CA VAL A 29 -54.33 31.32 0.93
C VAL A 29 -54.08 29.96 0.27
N PRO A 30 -54.01 29.88 -1.08
CA PRO A 30 -53.67 28.63 -1.75
C PRO A 30 -52.22 28.27 -1.45
N VAL A 31 -52.01 27.03 -0.99
CA VAL A 31 -50.68 26.48 -0.70
C VAL A 31 -50.51 25.15 -1.43
N ASP A 32 -49.32 24.91 -1.95
CA ASP A 32 -48.97 23.63 -2.55
C ASP A 32 -48.66 22.62 -1.45
N MET A 33 -49.52 21.60 -1.37
CA MET A 33 -49.41 20.52 -0.40
C MET A 33 -49.06 19.22 -1.13
N VAL A 34 -48.20 18.42 -0.51
CA VAL A 34 -47.82 17.08 -1.00
C VAL A 34 -47.94 16.06 0.13
N GLU A 35 -48.37 14.85 -0.19
CA GLU A 35 -48.47 13.74 0.75
C GLU A 35 -47.06 13.19 1.06
N VAL A 36 -46.73 13.03 2.34
CA VAL A 36 -45.42 12.56 2.79
C VAL A 36 -45.51 11.08 3.15
N ALA A 37 -44.62 10.27 2.57
CA ALA A 37 -44.47 8.85 2.89
C ALA A 37 -43.07 8.55 3.45
N SER A 38 -42.98 7.59 4.36
CA SER A 38 -41.70 7.11 4.90
C SER A 38 -41.23 5.88 4.14
N GLY A 39 -39.98 5.90 3.68
CA GLY A 39 -39.34 4.80 2.96
C GLY A 39 -37.82 4.91 3.06
N PRO A 40 -37.07 3.89 2.63
CA PRO A 40 -35.62 3.94 2.62
C PRO A 40 -35.14 5.05 1.68
N MET A 41 -34.34 5.97 2.20
CA MET A 41 -33.69 7.03 1.43
C MET A 41 -32.26 6.60 1.10
N GLU A 42 -31.94 6.58 -0.19
CA GLU A 42 -30.59 6.29 -0.67
C GLU A 42 -29.88 7.58 -1.07
N VAL A 43 -28.66 7.76 -0.58
CA VAL A 43 -27.77 8.85 -0.98
C VAL A 43 -26.58 8.22 -1.68
N THR A 44 -26.44 8.50 -2.97
CA THR A 44 -25.31 8.02 -3.78
C THR A 44 -24.22 9.08 -3.85
N VAL A 45 -22.96 8.63 -3.84
CA VAL A 45 -21.79 9.47 -4.10
C VAL A 45 -21.23 9.08 -5.45
N ASN A 46 -21.32 9.99 -6.41
CA ASN A 46 -20.72 9.80 -7.72
C ASN A 46 -19.25 10.22 -7.67
N ALA A 47 -18.37 9.32 -8.06
CA ALA A 47 -16.94 9.57 -8.14
C ALA A 47 -16.38 8.98 -9.44
N ASP A 48 -15.43 9.68 -10.03
CA ASP A 48 -14.72 9.20 -11.21
C ASP A 48 -13.68 8.15 -10.79
N GLY A 49 -13.77 6.97 -11.37
CA GLY A 49 -12.81 5.89 -11.16
C GLY A 49 -11.87 5.76 -12.36
N ARG A 50 -10.59 5.48 -12.09
CA ARG A 50 -9.62 5.05 -13.11
C ARG A 50 -9.24 3.60 -12.86
N THR A 51 -9.28 2.78 -13.90
CA THR A 51 -8.76 1.41 -13.85
C THR A 51 -7.26 1.44 -14.14
N GLU A 52 -6.50 0.71 -13.33
CA GLU A 52 -5.05 0.57 -13.45
C GLU A 52 -4.64 -0.89 -13.32
N VAL A 53 -3.55 -1.26 -13.99
CA VAL A 53 -2.95 -2.59 -13.88
C VAL A 53 -2.21 -2.68 -12.55
N ARG A 54 -2.57 -3.64 -11.71
CA ARG A 54 -2.00 -3.79 -10.36
C ARG A 54 -0.53 -4.21 -10.39
N ASP A 55 -0.22 -5.19 -11.22
CA ASP A 55 1.09 -5.85 -11.24
C ASP A 55 1.79 -5.59 -12.57
N VAL A 56 2.58 -4.52 -12.60
CA VAL A 56 3.44 -4.19 -13.74
C VAL A 56 4.87 -4.58 -13.38
N TYR A 57 5.48 -5.42 -14.22
CA TYR A 57 6.85 -5.89 -14.02
C TYR A 57 7.72 -5.50 -15.21
N ASP A 58 8.89 -4.95 -14.89
CA ASP A 58 9.95 -4.72 -15.87
C ASP A 58 10.90 -5.93 -15.90
N VAL A 59 10.97 -6.59 -17.05
CA VAL A 59 11.85 -7.74 -17.27
C VAL A 59 13.11 -7.26 -17.98
N ALA A 60 14.24 -7.29 -17.28
CA ALA A 60 15.54 -6.91 -17.80
C ALA A 60 16.50 -8.10 -17.85
N ALA A 61 17.50 -8.02 -18.72
CA ALA A 61 18.56 -9.01 -18.80
C ALA A 61 19.81 -8.54 -18.04
N PRO A 62 20.50 -9.44 -17.31
CA PRO A 62 21.66 -9.07 -16.49
C PRO A 62 22.95 -8.88 -17.32
N VAL A 63 22.91 -9.17 -18.62
CA VAL A 63 24.06 -9.11 -19.52
C VAL A 63 23.81 -8.17 -20.68
N ALA A 64 24.84 -7.42 -21.07
CA ALA A 64 24.83 -6.61 -22.27
C ALA A 64 25.04 -7.50 -23.51
N GLY A 65 24.29 -7.21 -24.58
CA GLY A 65 24.37 -7.99 -25.81
C GLY A 65 23.41 -7.48 -26.87
N LYS A 66 23.38 -8.17 -28.01
CA LYS A 66 22.41 -7.92 -29.08
C LYS A 66 21.17 -8.76 -28.82
N VAL A 67 20.01 -8.12 -28.82
CA VAL A 67 18.71 -8.80 -28.70
C VAL A 67 18.31 -9.31 -30.08
N ALA A 68 18.15 -10.62 -30.23
CA ALA A 68 17.56 -11.20 -31.43
C ALA A 68 16.06 -10.87 -31.49
N ARG A 69 15.43 -10.98 -32.67
CA ARG A 69 14.00 -10.66 -32.85
C ARG A 69 13.17 -11.41 -31.80
N ALA A 70 12.40 -10.65 -31.00
CA ALA A 70 11.52 -11.21 -29.99
C ALA A 70 10.46 -12.12 -30.65
N PRO A 71 10.29 -13.36 -30.17
CA PRO A 71 9.31 -14.28 -30.75
C PRO A 71 7.88 -13.98 -30.29
N VAL A 72 7.70 -13.16 -29.25
CA VAL A 72 6.39 -12.84 -28.66
C VAL A 72 5.92 -11.46 -29.12
N PRO A 73 4.73 -11.35 -29.75
CA PRO A 73 4.15 -10.06 -30.12
C PRO A 73 3.51 -9.36 -28.91
N VAL A 74 3.35 -8.03 -29.00
CA VAL A 74 2.73 -7.22 -27.95
C VAL A 74 1.30 -7.69 -27.67
N GLY A 75 0.96 -7.85 -26.39
CA GLY A 75 -0.37 -8.29 -25.94
C GLY A 75 -0.59 -9.81 -25.91
N ALA A 76 0.40 -10.61 -26.34
CA ALA A 76 0.32 -12.05 -26.19
C ALA A 76 0.45 -12.48 -24.72
N ARG A 77 -0.25 -13.56 -24.35
CA ARG A 77 -0.14 -14.16 -23.03
C ARG A 77 1.24 -14.82 -22.87
N VAL A 78 1.87 -14.60 -21.72
CA VAL A 78 3.15 -15.20 -21.34
C VAL A 78 3.00 -16.00 -20.05
N ILE A 79 3.76 -17.09 -19.94
CA ILE A 79 3.83 -17.95 -18.76
C ILE A 79 5.25 -17.89 -18.21
N GLY A 80 5.38 -17.57 -16.92
CA GLY A 80 6.67 -17.48 -16.24
C GLY A 80 7.46 -18.79 -16.32
N GLY A 81 8.74 -18.72 -16.69
CA GLY A 81 9.63 -19.88 -16.79
C GLY A 81 9.49 -20.71 -18.07
N GLU A 82 8.41 -20.54 -18.84
CA GLU A 82 8.16 -21.30 -20.07
C GLU A 82 8.27 -20.42 -21.31
N THR A 83 7.67 -19.23 -21.28
CA THR A 83 7.62 -18.36 -22.46
C THR A 83 8.91 -17.58 -22.62
N VAL A 84 9.61 -17.80 -23.73
CA VAL A 84 10.81 -17.03 -24.08
C VAL A 84 10.39 -15.68 -24.67
N VAL A 85 10.56 -14.60 -23.90
CA VAL A 85 10.23 -13.23 -24.35
C VAL A 85 11.29 -12.63 -25.26
N ALA A 86 12.56 -12.92 -25.02
CA ALA A 86 13.69 -12.43 -25.81
C ALA A 86 14.86 -13.42 -25.74
N ARG A 87 15.63 -13.49 -26.83
CA ARG A 87 16.91 -14.22 -26.87
C ARG A 87 18.02 -13.19 -27.06
N ILE A 88 18.99 -13.21 -26.14
CA ILE A 88 20.11 -12.28 -26.16
C ILE A 88 21.35 -13.04 -26.57
N GLU A 89 22.03 -12.52 -27.58
CA GLU A 89 23.38 -12.93 -27.93
C GLU A 89 24.34 -11.99 -27.19
N PRO A 90 25.05 -12.48 -26.16
CA PRO A 90 26.01 -11.66 -25.44
C PRO A 90 27.02 -11.06 -26.42
N GLY A 91 27.36 -9.79 -26.23
CA GLY A 91 28.39 -9.15 -27.05
C GLY A 91 29.71 -9.92 -26.94
N GLU A 92 30.57 -9.77 -27.95
CA GLU A 92 31.97 -10.21 -27.80
C GLU A 92 32.51 -9.61 -26.50
N PRO A 93 33.16 -10.42 -25.64
CA PRO A 93 33.82 -9.90 -24.45
C PRO A 93 34.71 -8.75 -24.90
N ALA A 94 34.59 -7.59 -24.23
CA ALA A 94 35.48 -6.48 -24.50
C ALA A 94 36.91 -7.01 -24.52
N PHE A 95 37.69 -6.65 -25.54
CA PHE A 95 39.08 -7.11 -25.65
C PHE A 95 39.74 -6.96 -24.28
N LEU A 96 40.16 -8.09 -23.72
CA LEU A 96 40.91 -8.11 -22.47
C LEU A 96 42.28 -7.52 -22.80
N ASP A 97 42.35 -6.19 -22.78
CA ASP A 97 43.61 -5.47 -22.72
C ASP A 97 44.42 -6.05 -21.57
N GLU A 98 45.74 -6.10 -21.71
CA GLU A 98 46.65 -6.71 -20.74
C GLU A 98 46.42 -6.15 -19.32
N ARG A 99 46.02 -4.87 -19.26
CA ARG A 99 45.59 -4.18 -18.04
C ARG A 99 44.33 -4.78 -17.41
N ALA A 100 43.30 -5.08 -18.19
CA ALA A 100 42.04 -5.63 -17.70
C ALA A 100 42.23 -7.05 -17.16
N ARG A 101 43.07 -7.85 -17.82
CA ARG A 101 43.45 -9.19 -17.33
C ARG A 101 44.23 -9.10 -16.02
N ALA A 102 45.25 -8.24 -15.96
CA ALA A 102 46.01 -8.03 -14.73
C ALA A 102 45.13 -7.56 -13.55
N GLN A 103 44.12 -6.72 -13.81
CA GLN A 103 43.17 -6.28 -12.79
C GLN A 103 42.26 -7.42 -12.31
N ALA A 104 41.78 -8.28 -13.22
CA ALA A 104 40.98 -9.44 -12.86
C ALA A 104 41.81 -10.45 -12.03
N ASP A 105 43.04 -10.73 -12.45
CA ASP A 105 43.95 -11.64 -11.73
C ASP A 105 44.30 -11.10 -10.34
N ALA A 106 44.54 -9.78 -10.22
CA ALA A 106 44.77 -9.12 -8.93
C ALA A 106 43.55 -9.22 -8.00
N ALA A 107 42.33 -9.07 -8.54
CA ALA A 107 41.11 -9.22 -7.75
C ALA A 107 40.92 -10.65 -7.23
N VAL A 108 41.24 -11.66 -8.04
CA VAL A 108 41.23 -13.06 -7.61
C VAL A 108 42.26 -13.30 -6.50
N ALA A 109 43.50 -12.85 -6.70
CA ALA A 109 44.56 -12.99 -5.69
C ALA A 109 44.20 -12.31 -4.35
N GLN A 110 43.56 -11.15 -4.41
CA GLN A 110 43.07 -10.45 -3.22
C GLN A 110 41.97 -11.24 -2.50
N ALA A 111 41.01 -11.82 -3.25
CA ALA A 111 39.95 -12.63 -2.67
C ALA A 111 40.50 -13.90 -2.01
N GLU A 112 41.49 -14.56 -2.63
CA GLU A 112 42.16 -15.73 -2.06
C GLU A 112 42.94 -15.39 -0.79
N ALA A 113 43.66 -14.25 -0.77
CA ALA A 113 44.37 -13.78 0.42
C ALA A 113 43.40 -13.46 1.57
N ALA A 114 42.26 -12.84 1.29
CA ALA A 114 41.23 -12.58 2.29
C ALA A 114 40.64 -13.88 2.87
N LEU A 115 40.41 -14.89 2.01
CA LEU A 115 39.96 -16.21 2.44
C LEU A 115 41.01 -16.91 3.33
N ALA A 116 42.28 -16.84 2.97
CA ALA A 116 43.37 -17.40 3.76
C ALA A 116 43.47 -16.74 5.15
N LEU A 117 43.33 -15.42 5.20
CA LEU A 117 43.30 -14.67 6.46
C LEU A 117 42.11 -15.09 7.34
N SER A 118 40.91 -15.18 6.76
CA SER A 118 39.72 -15.61 7.49
C SER A 118 39.87 -17.02 8.06
N ARG A 119 40.43 -17.96 7.29
CA ARG A 119 40.72 -19.31 7.78
C ARG A 119 41.72 -19.32 8.94
N ALA A 120 42.77 -18.51 8.85
CA ALA A 120 43.75 -18.39 9.93
C ALA A 120 43.13 -17.81 11.21
N GLN A 121 42.24 -16.81 11.08
CA GLN A 121 41.50 -16.23 12.20
C GLN A 121 40.57 -17.25 12.86
N THR A 122 39.85 -18.05 12.06
CA THR A 122 39.01 -19.14 12.59
C THR A 122 39.83 -20.17 13.36
N ALA A 123 40.96 -20.62 12.80
CA ALA A 123 41.84 -21.57 13.47
C ALA A 123 42.41 -21.02 14.79
N ALA A 124 42.76 -19.74 14.83
CA ALA A 124 43.20 -19.08 16.06
C ALA A 124 42.08 -19.02 17.12
N ALA A 125 40.87 -18.61 16.72
CA ALA A 125 39.71 -18.55 17.61
C ALA A 125 39.34 -19.92 18.19
N GLU A 126 39.43 -20.99 17.38
CA GLU A 126 39.22 -22.36 17.85
C GLU A 126 40.30 -22.81 18.85
N ALA A 127 41.56 -22.45 18.63
CA ALA A 127 42.64 -22.73 19.57
C ALA A 127 42.44 -22.02 20.92
N ASP A 128 42.01 -20.75 20.88
CA ASP A 128 41.71 -19.95 22.06
C ASP A 128 40.53 -20.53 22.84
N LEU A 129 39.45 -20.92 22.15
CA LEU A 129 38.29 -21.59 22.75
C LEU A 129 38.70 -22.89 23.47
N ASN A 130 39.49 -23.73 22.80
CA ASN A 130 40.00 -24.97 23.37
C ASN A 130 40.86 -24.72 24.62
N ASN A 131 41.68 -23.65 24.60
CA ASN A 131 42.49 -23.29 25.76
C ASN A 131 41.62 -22.81 26.93
N ALA A 132 40.64 -21.94 26.65
CA ALA A 132 39.69 -21.43 27.65
C ALA A 132 38.88 -22.57 28.29
N GLN A 133 38.41 -23.54 27.49
CA GLN A 133 37.70 -24.72 27.99
C GLN A 133 38.61 -25.60 28.88
N ARG A 134 39.87 -25.83 28.48
CA ARG A 134 40.82 -26.56 29.32
C ARG A 134 41.13 -25.83 30.63
N ALA A 135 41.22 -24.50 30.60
CA ALA A 135 41.41 -23.69 31.79
C ALA A 135 40.20 -23.79 32.73
N LEU A 136 38.99 -23.69 32.19
CA LEU A 136 37.74 -23.83 32.93
C LEU A 136 37.60 -25.21 33.59
N ASN A 137 37.81 -26.29 32.82
CA ASN A 137 37.75 -27.66 33.36
C ASN A 137 38.77 -27.88 34.48
N ARG A 138 39.97 -27.31 34.35
CA ARG A 138 41.00 -27.39 35.38
C ARG A 138 40.56 -26.69 36.67
N VAL A 139 39.92 -25.53 36.58
CA VAL A 139 39.40 -24.80 37.76
C VAL A 139 38.31 -25.62 38.44
N PHE A 140 37.37 -26.20 37.67
CA PHE A 140 36.35 -27.10 38.22
C PHE A 140 36.95 -28.32 38.93
N ASP A 141 37.92 -29.01 38.32
CA ASP A 141 38.60 -30.17 38.92
C ASP A 141 39.34 -29.81 40.22
N LEU A 142 39.98 -28.63 40.28
CA LEU A 142 40.71 -28.17 41.46
C LEU A 142 39.77 -27.74 42.61
N ASN A 143 38.62 -27.15 42.29
CA ASN A 143 37.55 -26.86 43.26
C ASN A 143 36.97 -28.17 43.82
N ALA A 144 36.65 -29.15 42.96
CA ALA A 144 36.14 -30.45 43.40
C ALA A 144 37.10 -31.20 44.36
N ARG A 145 38.40 -30.94 44.25
CA ARG A 145 39.45 -31.49 45.14
C ARG A 145 39.67 -30.66 46.42
N GLY A 146 38.90 -29.58 46.64
CA GLY A 146 38.99 -28.70 47.81
C GLY A 146 40.23 -27.80 47.83
N THR A 147 40.91 -27.63 46.69
CA THR A 147 42.20 -26.93 46.60
C THR A 147 42.12 -25.53 45.99
N ALA A 148 40.92 -25.06 45.62
CA ALA A 148 40.70 -23.72 45.04
C ALA A 148 39.46 -23.01 45.67
N PRO A 149 39.47 -21.67 45.82
CA PRO A 149 38.35 -20.90 46.41
C PRO A 149 37.12 -20.79 45.47
N ASP A 150 35.90 -20.79 46.04
CA ASP A 150 34.61 -20.71 45.29
C ASP A 150 34.42 -19.43 44.45
N ALA A 151 35.21 -18.38 44.68
CA ALA A 151 35.11 -17.11 43.97
C ALA A 151 35.66 -17.13 42.52
N GLN A 152 36.20 -18.26 42.05
CA GLN A 152 36.77 -18.43 40.70
C GLN A 152 35.98 -19.40 39.81
N VAL A 153 34.85 -19.93 40.31
CA VAL A 153 33.87 -20.73 39.54
C VAL A 153 32.67 -19.85 39.16
#